data_AF-A0A2D6BKK7-F1
#
_entry.id   AF-A0A2D6BKK7-F1
#
_cell.length_a   1.000
_cell.length_b   1.000
_cell.length_c   1.000
_cell.angle_alpha   90.00
_cell.angle_beta   90.00
_cell.angle_gamma   90.00
#
_symmetry.space_group_name_H-M   'P 1'
#
loop_
_entity.id
_entity.type
_entity.pdbx_description
1 polymer ?
#
loop_
_entity_poly.entity_id
_entity_poly.type
_entity_poly.pdbx_seq_one_letter_code
_entity_poly.pdbx_strand_id
1 'polypeptide(L)'
;MKQSVWVIWLGATAAIVWGSGWVSTTGHVVFWGTLAAHVVEFVIKRPVMEAAGGSMGHHFVQTLIYGLFHWKPLEESAQATDRA
;
A
#
# COMPACT_ATOMS: atom_id res chain seq x y z
N MET A 1 -14.98 -5.54 4.29
CA MET A 1 -13.95 -6.39 3.65
C MET A 1 -12.71 -5.53 3.48
N LYS A 2 -11.55 -5.93 3.99
CA LYS A 2 -10.29 -5.19 3.75
C LYS A 2 -9.98 -5.31 2.26
N GLN A 3 -10.05 -4.20 1.52
CA GLN A 3 -9.65 -4.19 0.11
C GLN A 3 -8.14 -4.46 0.08
N SER A 4 -7.74 -5.57 -0.55
CA SER A 4 -6.34 -5.94 -0.66
C SER A 4 -5.90 -5.81 -2.11
N VAL A 5 -4.71 -5.25 -2.32
CA VAL A 5 -4.18 -4.93 -3.66
C VAL A 5 -3.42 -6.09 -4.30
N TRP A 6 -3.47 -7.30 -3.71
CA TRP A 6 -2.79 -8.51 -4.23
C TRP A 6 -3.11 -8.81 -5.70
N VAL A 7 -4.35 -8.54 -6.14
CA VAL A 7 -4.75 -8.76 -7.53
C VAL A 7 -3.94 -7.89 -8.49
N ILE A 8 -3.60 -6.66 -8.09
CA ILE A 8 -2.77 -5.74 -8.88
C ILE A 8 -1.33 -6.28 -8.95
N TRP A 9 -0.75 -6.68 -7.82
CA TRP A 9 0.61 -7.22 -7.77
C TRP A 9 0.76 -8.49 -8.61
N LEU A 10 -0.13 -9.46 -8.43
CA LEU A 10 -0.09 -10.71 -9.17
C LEU A 10 -0.36 -10.49 -10.65
N GLY A 11 -1.36 -9.68 -11.00
CA GLY A 11 -1.69 -9.37 -12.39
C GLY A 11 -0.57 -8.64 -13.12
N ALA A 12 0.02 -7.62 -12.49
CA ALA A 12 1.13 -6.87 -13.07
C ALA A 12 2.39 -7.73 -13.21
N THR A 13 2.72 -8.53 -12.20
CA THR A 13 3.85 -9.47 -12.26
C THR A 13 3.64 -10.51 -13.37
N ALA A 14 2.43 -11.05 -13.49
CA ALA A 14 2.13 -12.02 -14.54
C ALA A 14 2.25 -11.40 -15.94
N ALA A 15 1.77 -10.16 -16.12
CA ALA A 15 1.93 -9.42 -17.36
C ALA A 15 3.40 -9.13 -17.70
N ILE A 16 4.25 -8.87 -16.70
CA ILE A 16 5.69 -8.66 -16.89
C ILE A 16 6.39 -9.96 -17.31
N VAL A 17 6.12 -11.07 -16.60
CA VAL A 17 6.84 -12.34 -16.75
C VAL A 17 6.39 -13.14 -17.97
N TRP A 18 5.09 -13.18 -18.25
CA TRP A 18 4.51 -13.97 -19.34
C TRP A 18 3.94 -13.15 -20.50
N GLY A 19 3.79 -11.84 -20.35
CA GLY A 19 3.33 -10.96 -21.42
C GLY A 19 4.44 -10.55 -22.38
N SER A 20 4.05 -9.94 -23.50
CA SER A 20 4.97 -9.39 -24.50
C SER A 20 4.46 -8.06 -25.06
N GLY A 21 5.37 -7.28 -25.66
CA GLY A 21 5.05 -5.98 -26.25
C GLY A 21 4.35 -5.03 -25.28
N TRP A 22 3.17 -4.55 -25.68
CA TRP A 22 2.39 -3.60 -24.88
C TRP A 22 1.87 -4.21 -23.57
N VAL A 23 1.63 -5.52 -23.50
CA VAL A 23 1.15 -6.18 -22.26
C VAL A 23 2.21 -6.13 -21.16
N SER A 24 3.46 -6.49 -21.50
CA SER A 24 4.58 -6.41 -20.55
C SER A 24 4.89 -4.96 -20.15
N THR A 25 4.81 -4.03 -21.10
CA THR A 25 4.98 -2.59 -20.83
C THR A 25 3.93 -2.07 -19.85
N THR A 26 2.65 -2.39 -20.06
CA THR A 26 1.58 -2.03 -19.12
C THR A 26 1.81 -2.68 -17.75
N GLY A 27 2.24 -3.95 -17.71
CA GLY A 27 2.62 -4.63 -16.47
C GLY A 27 3.67 -3.85 -15.68
N HIS A 28 4.74 -3.38 -16.33
CA HIS A 28 5.76 -2.55 -15.69
C HIS A 28 5.21 -1.21 -15.17
N VAL A 29 4.42 -0.51 -15.98
CA VAL A 29 3.82 0.78 -15.58
C VAL A 29 2.91 0.59 -14.36
N VAL A 30 2.04 -0.42 -14.38
CA VAL A 30 1.13 -0.72 -13.26
C VAL A 30 1.93 -1.13 -12.02
N PHE A 31 2.92 -2.01 -12.16
CA PHE A 31 3.73 -2.48 -11.02
C PHE A 31 4.49 -1.33 -10.36
N TRP A 32 5.26 -0.56 -11.15
CA TRP A 32 6.09 0.51 -10.61
C TRP A 32 5.25 1.71 -10.17
N GLY A 33 4.17 2.04 -10.88
CA GLY A 33 3.22 3.08 -10.46
C GLY A 33 2.54 2.74 -9.14
N THR A 34 2.12 1.48 -8.98
CA THR A 34 1.55 0.99 -7.71
C THR A 34 2.58 1.07 -6.60
N LEU A 35 3.81 0.58 -6.83
CA LEU A 35 4.88 0.66 -5.83
C LEU A 35 5.16 2.10 -5.40
N ALA A 36 5.30 3.00 -6.36
CA ALA A 36 5.55 4.42 -6.08
C ALA A 36 4.42 5.03 -5.23
N ALA A 37 3.16 4.75 -5.57
CA ALA A 37 2.02 5.24 -4.79
C ALA A 37 2.05 4.76 -3.33
N HIS A 38 2.39 3.48 -3.11
CA HIS A 38 2.48 2.91 -1.76
C HIS A 38 3.67 3.44 -0.96
N VAL A 39 4.81 3.68 -1.61
CA VAL A 39 5.96 4.33 -0.96
C VAL A 39 5.60 5.76 -0.55
N VAL A 40 4.94 6.52 -1.43
CA VAL A 40 4.47 7.87 -1.12
C VAL A 40 3.48 7.86 0.04
N GLU A 41 2.51 6.95 0.02
CA GLU A 41 1.56 6.77 1.13
C GLU A 41 2.27 6.50 2.46
N PHE A 42 3.20 5.53 2.48
CA PHE A 42 3.96 5.18 3.67
C PHE A 42 4.74 6.36 4.22
N VAL A 43 5.36 7.17 3.35
CA VAL A 43 6.10 8.38 3.76
C VAL A 43 5.16 9.44 4.33
N ILE A 44 4.02 9.71 3.67
CA ILE A 44 3.05 10.72 4.13
C ILE A 44 2.42 10.32 5.48
N LYS A 45 2.10 9.04 5.64
CA LYS A 45 1.42 8.51 6.83
C LYS A 45 2.38 7.94 7.88
N ARG A 46 3.69 8.08 7.67
CA ARG A 46 4.72 7.70 8.63
C ARG A 46 4.45 8.22 10.06
N PRO A 47 4.06 9.49 10.29
CA PRO A 47 3.80 9.97 11.64
C PRO A 47 2.64 9.23 12.35
N VAL A 48 1.61 8.85 11.58
CA VAL A 48 0.47 8.06 12.10
C VAL A 48 0.91 6.65 12.49
N MET A 49 1.77 6.04 11.67
CA MET A 49 2.31 4.71 11.93
C MET A 49 3.26 4.70 13.13
N GLU A 50 4.08 5.74 13.29
CA GLU A 50 4.96 5.93 14.45
C GLU A 50 4.14 6.13 15.73
N ALA A 51 3.08 6.93 15.70
CA ALA A 51 2.18 7.14 16.83
C ALA A 51 1.41 5.87 17.23
N ALA A 52 1.04 5.03 16.25
CA ALA A 52 0.40 3.73 16.50
C ALA A 52 1.35 2.70 17.15
N GLY A 53 2.66 2.96 17.16
CA GLY A 53 3.68 2.05 17.67
C GLY A 53 3.90 0.82 16.78
N GLY A 54 4.80 -0.07 17.24
CA GLY A 54 5.15 -1.29 16.52
C GLY A 54 6.28 -1.12 15.49
N SER A 55 6.45 -2.11 14.61
CA SER A 55 7.54 -2.14 13.63
C SER A 55 7.19 -1.35 12.37
N MET A 56 8.04 -0.37 12.01
CA MET A 56 7.90 0.38 10.76
C MET A 56 7.98 -0.52 9.51
N GLY A 57 8.78 -1.59 9.56
CA GLY A 57 8.84 -2.57 8.47
C GLY A 57 7.51 -3.33 8.31
N HIS A 58 6.83 -3.61 9.43
CA HIS A 58 5.50 -4.23 9.38
C HIS A 58 4.47 -3.29 8.78
N HIS A 59 4.45 -2.02 9.19
CA HIS A 59 3.58 -0.99 8.60
C HIS A 59 3.82 -0.81 7.10
N PHE A 60 5.08 -0.86 6.67
CA PHE A 60 5.41 -0.80 5.24
C PHE A 60 4.84 -1.99 4.47
N VAL A 61 5.03 -3.21 4.96
CA VAL A 61 4.46 -4.41 4.33
C VAL A 61 2.92 -4.36 4.34
N GLN A 62 2.30 -3.91 5.43
CA GLN A 62 0.86 -3.71 5.45
C GLN A 62 0.38 -2.69 4.43
N THR A 63 1.14 -1.60 4.23
CA THR A 63 0.89 -0.63 3.16
C THR A 63 0.89 -1.34 1.82
N LEU A 64 1.93 -2.11 1.48
CA LEU A 64 2.01 -2.86 0.21
C LEU A 64 0.85 -3.85 -0.02
N ILE A 65 0.25 -4.40 1.05
CA ILE A 65 -0.78 -5.44 0.97
C ILE A 65 -2.20 -4.88 0.93
N TYR A 66 -2.46 -3.87 1.76
CA TYR A 66 -3.80 -3.32 2.01
C TYR A 66 -3.99 -1.92 1.41
N GLY A 67 -2.91 -1.31 0.93
CA GLY A 67 -2.90 -0.04 0.23
C GLY A 67 -3.44 1.15 1.02
N LEU A 68 -3.97 2.09 0.22
CA LEU A 68 -4.25 3.52 0.48
C LEU A 68 -5.06 3.88 1.73
N PHE A 69 -5.57 2.92 2.49
CA PHE A 69 -6.52 3.17 3.56
C PHE A 69 -6.30 2.34 4.83
N HIS A 70 -5.24 1.52 4.92
CA HIS A 70 -5.03 0.68 6.12
C HIS A 70 -4.72 1.52 7.38
N TRP A 71 -4.22 2.74 7.22
CA TRP A 71 -4.00 3.71 8.30
C TRP A 71 -5.28 4.39 8.77
N LYS A 72 -6.37 4.37 8.00
CA LYS A 72 -7.61 5.11 8.31
C LYS A 72 -8.21 4.71 9.67
N PRO A 73 -8.29 3.41 10.03
CA PRO A 73 -8.75 3.00 11.36
C PRO A 73 -7.80 3.45 12.49
N LEU A 74 -6.50 3.56 12.23
CA LEU A 74 -5.52 4.04 13.23
C LEU A 74 -5.73 5.53 13.50
N GLU A 75 -5.95 6.32 12.45
CA GLU A 75 -6.23 7.75 12.53
C GLU A 75 -7.59 8.02 13.21
N GLU A 76 -8.63 7.25 12.88
CA GLU A 76 -9.94 7.33 13.55
C GLU A 76 -9.84 6.99 15.04
N SER A 77 -9.03 5.99 15.40
CA SER A 77 -8.84 5.61 16.82
C SER A 77 -8.08 6.68 17.61
N ALA A 78 -7.01 7.25 17.04
CA ALA A 78 -6.26 8.34 17.67
C ALA A 78 -7.15 9.58 17.91
N GLN A 79 -7.96 9.96 16.91
CA GLN A 79 -8.89 11.08 17.04
C GLN A 79 -10.01 10.82 18.06
N ALA A 80 -10.43 9.57 18.26
CA ALA A 80 -11.42 9.21 19.27
C ALA A 80 -10.84 9.31 20.69
N THR A 81 -9.58 8.93 20.88
CA THR A 81 -8.88 9.08 22.17
C THR A 81 -8.66 10.54 22.56
N ASP A 82 -8.31 11.43 21.62
CA ASP A 82 -8.11 12.86 21.90
C ASP A 82 -9.42 13.62 22.25
N ARG A 83 -10.59 13.02 21.97
CA ARG A 83 -11.91 13.62 22.22
C ARG A 83 -12.60 13.12 23.48
N ALA A 84 -12.04 12.10 24.15
CA ALA A 84 -12.57 11.49 25.37
C ALA A 84 -11.91 12.09 26.62
#